data_AF-A0A2W4PJ18-F1
#
_entry.id   AF-A0A2W4PJ18-F1
#
_cell.length_a   1.000
_cell.length_b   1.000
_cell.length_c   1.000
_cell.angle_alpha   90.00
_cell.angle_beta   90.00
_cell.angle_gamma   90.00
#
_symmetry.space_group_name_H-M   'P 1'
#
loop_
_entity.id
_entity.type
_entity.pdbx_description
1 polymer ?
#
loop_
_entity_poly.entity_id
_entity_poly.type
_entity_poly.pdbx_seq_one_letter_code
_entity_poly.pdbx_strand_id
1 'polypeptide(L)'
;MQGFDSNYDYQQIYRHWDPRSERFAGADALLTAVDEGWEPERTLFYETYWFAGSRCVTVYHIELRREGEVMDMPVISNPYLRRLIAKHKPTVLPLEERDMIRRGERGNGAHG
;
A
#
# COMPACT_ATOMS: atom_id res chain seq x y z
N MET A 1 1.63 -20.49 30.31
CA MET A 1 0.51 -20.41 29.36
C MET A 1 1.08 -20.03 28.00
N GLN A 2 1.17 -20.99 27.07
CA GLN A 2 1.49 -20.71 25.67
C GLN A 2 0.23 -20.16 25.01
N GLY A 3 0.33 -19.05 24.28
CA GLY A 3 -0.84 -18.39 23.69
C GLY A 3 -0.48 -17.57 22.46
N PHE A 4 -0.66 -18.20 21.29
CA PHE A 4 -0.88 -17.58 19.97
C PHE A 4 0.26 -16.73 19.37
N ASP A 5 1.33 -17.39 18.96
CA ASP A 5 2.10 -16.93 17.80
C ASP A 5 1.30 -17.24 16.53
N SER A 6 0.37 -16.36 16.17
CA SER A 6 -0.17 -16.33 14.81
C SER A 6 0.89 -15.81 13.84
N ASN A 7 1.91 -16.63 13.58
CA ASN A 7 2.68 -16.57 12.34
C ASN A 7 1.71 -16.95 11.21
N TYR A 8 0.87 -16.00 10.80
CA TYR A 8 0.23 -16.08 9.50
C TYR A 8 1.37 -16.07 8.50
N ASP A 9 1.62 -17.22 7.90
CA ASP A 9 2.68 -17.42 6.92
C ASP A 9 2.26 -16.77 5.59
N TYR A 10 2.16 -15.44 5.61
CA TYR A 10 1.81 -14.61 4.45
C TYR A 10 2.80 -14.79 3.31
N GLN A 11 3.98 -15.35 3.58
CA GLN A 11 5.03 -15.60 2.58
C GLN A 11 4.78 -16.84 1.72
N GLN A 12 3.83 -17.72 2.08
CA GLN A 12 3.55 -18.94 1.30
C GLN A 12 2.40 -18.82 0.30
N ILE A 13 1.76 -17.65 0.18
CA ILE A 13 0.65 -17.43 -0.76
C ILE A 13 1.00 -16.29 -1.72
N TYR A 14 1.42 -16.65 -2.93
CA TYR A 14 1.50 -15.71 -4.05
C TYR A 14 0.07 -15.33 -4.46
N ARG A 15 -0.25 -14.04 -4.38
CA ARG A 15 -1.54 -13.52 -4.83
C ARG A 15 -1.31 -12.34 -5.77
N HIS A 16 -1.53 -12.56 -7.06
CA HIS A 16 -1.53 -11.47 -8.02
C HIS A 16 -2.79 -10.61 -7.87
N TRP A 17 -2.65 -9.32 -8.11
CA TRP A 17 -3.74 -8.36 -8.09
C TRP A 17 -3.70 -7.50 -9.35
N ASP A 18 -4.86 -7.23 -9.94
CA ASP A 18 -5.03 -6.33 -11.07
C ASP A 18 -6.16 -5.33 -10.78
N PRO A 19 -5.97 -4.03 -11.04
CA PRO A 19 -6.97 -2.99 -10.77
C PRO A 19 -8.28 -3.17 -11.53
N ARG A 20 -8.29 -3.91 -12.64
CA ARG A 20 -9.49 -4.22 -13.44
C ARG A 20 -10.28 -5.38 -12.87
N SER A 21 -9.67 -6.23 -12.05
CA SER A 21 -10.30 -7.41 -11.46
C SER A 21 -10.80 -7.15 -10.04
N GLU A 22 -9.97 -6.51 -9.21
CA GLU A 22 -10.30 -6.23 -7.82
C GLU A 22 -10.02 -4.76 -7.49
N ARG A 23 -10.99 -4.06 -6.88
CA ARG A 23 -10.82 -2.65 -6.52
C ARG A 23 -9.74 -2.44 -5.44
N PHE A 24 -9.56 -3.40 -4.54
CA PHE A 24 -8.60 -3.31 -3.45
C PHE A 24 -7.80 -4.59 -3.32
N ALA A 25 -6.50 -4.46 -3.06
CA ALA A 25 -5.58 -5.53 -2.79
C ALA A 25 -5.53 -5.89 -1.30
N GLY A 26 -5.10 -7.12 -1.01
CA GLY A 26 -4.63 -7.51 0.31
C GLY A 26 -3.12 -7.26 0.47
N ALA A 27 -2.62 -7.34 1.71
CA ALA A 27 -1.19 -7.15 1.98
C ALA A 27 -0.31 -8.29 1.42
N ASP A 28 -0.89 -9.47 1.20
CA ASP A 28 -0.30 -10.61 0.48
C ASP A 28 0.05 -10.25 -0.97
N ALA A 29 -0.85 -9.55 -1.66
CA ALA A 29 -0.60 -9.10 -3.03
C ALA A 29 0.49 -8.01 -3.11
N LEU A 30 0.56 -7.13 -2.10
CA LEU A 30 1.67 -6.19 -1.98
C LEU A 30 3.02 -6.91 -1.81
N LEU A 31 3.08 -7.93 -0.96
CA LEU A 31 4.31 -8.72 -0.79
C LEU A 31 4.70 -9.44 -2.08
N THR A 32 3.72 -10.03 -2.76
CA THR A 32 3.93 -10.67 -4.07
C THR A 32 4.54 -9.68 -5.06
N ALA A 33 4.00 -8.46 -5.15
CA ALA A 33 4.56 -7.42 -6.02
C ALA A 33 5.99 -7.05 -5.63
N VAL A 34 6.28 -6.88 -4.34
CA VAL A 34 7.65 -6.59 -3.86
C VAL A 34 8.63 -7.70 -4.21
N ASP A 35 8.22 -8.96 -4.03
CA ASP A 35 9.02 -10.14 -4.40
C ASP A 35 9.27 -10.22 -5.93
N GLU A 36 8.33 -9.72 -6.74
CA GLU A 36 8.45 -9.57 -8.20
C GLU A 36 9.26 -8.33 -8.64
N GLY A 37 9.91 -7.65 -7.70
CA GLY A 37 10.78 -6.50 -7.97
C GLY A 37 10.08 -5.15 -8.04
N TRP A 38 8.82 -5.05 -7.59
CA TRP A 38 8.17 -3.75 -7.42
C TRP A 38 8.65 -3.05 -6.15
N GLU A 39 9.13 -1.83 -6.28
CA GLU A 39 9.61 -1.03 -5.17
C GLU A 39 8.54 -0.02 -4.71
N PRO A 40 8.12 -0.05 -3.43
CA PRO A 40 7.18 0.92 -2.90
C PRO A 40 7.85 2.26 -2.64
N GLU A 41 7.17 3.33 -3.07
CA GLU A 41 7.56 4.69 -2.74
C GLU A 41 7.47 4.95 -1.23
N ARG A 42 8.32 5.87 -0.74
CA ARG A 42 8.35 6.22 0.69
C ARG A 42 7.10 6.95 1.16
N THR A 43 6.37 7.58 0.26
CA THR A 43 5.14 8.31 0.56
C THR A 43 3.94 7.46 0.18
N LEU A 44 3.10 7.16 1.17
CA LEU A 44 1.85 6.43 1.00
C LEU A 44 0.69 7.39 1.21
N PHE A 45 -0.39 7.17 0.47
CA PHE A 45 -1.63 7.90 0.67
C PHE A 45 -2.67 7.02 1.35
N TYR A 46 -3.61 7.59 2.09
CA TYR A 46 -4.70 6.82 2.68
C TYR A 46 -6.06 7.49 2.58
N GLU A 47 -7.10 6.67 2.57
CA GLU A 47 -8.48 7.08 2.74
C GLU A 47 -9.21 6.12 3.70
N THR A 48 -10.31 6.60 4.29
CA THR A 48 -11.10 5.82 5.26
C THR A 48 -12.54 5.68 4.81
N TYR A 49 -13.04 4.44 4.85
CA TYR A 49 -14.41 4.09 4.55
C TYR A 49 -15.15 3.67 5.82
N TRP A 50 -16.29 4.30 6.09
CA TRP A 50 -17.18 3.96 7.20
C TRP A 50 -18.32 3.06 6.71
N PHE A 51 -18.40 1.85 7.26
CA PHE A 51 -19.50 0.93 7.00
C PHE A 51 -20.48 0.95 8.16
N ALA A 52 -21.73 1.36 7.87
CA ALA A 52 -22.84 1.40 8.81
C ALA A 52 -22.50 2.04 10.18
N GLY A 53 -21.60 3.04 10.17
CA GLY A 53 -21.17 3.77 11.37
C GLY A 53 -20.36 2.98 12.41
N SER A 54 -20.13 1.68 12.22
CA SER A 54 -19.53 0.81 13.24
C SER A 54 -18.16 0.25 12.86
N ARG A 55 -17.86 0.15 11.56
CA ARG A 55 -16.56 -0.33 11.07
C ARG A 55 -15.90 0.70 10.16
N CYS A 56 -14.77 1.23 10.62
CA CYS A 56 -13.90 2.05 9.79
C CYS A 56 -12.82 1.16 9.15
N VAL A 57 -12.71 1.23 7.82
CA VAL A 57 -11.70 0.53 7.04
C VAL A 57 -10.79 1.57 6.40
N THR A 58 -9.49 1.47 6.66
CA THR A 58 -8.47 2.30 6.00
C THR A 58 -7.95 1.58 4.77
N VAL A 59 -7.84 2.29 3.66
CA VAL A 59 -7.17 1.82 2.44
C VAL A 59 -5.92 2.68 2.25
N TYR A 60 -4.79 2.03 1.99
CA TYR A 60 -3.53 2.69 1.67
C TYR A 60 -3.26 2.59 0.17
N HIS A 61 -3.07 3.71 -0.50
CA HIS A 61 -2.61 3.77 -1.88
C HIS A 61 -1.09 3.81 -1.88
N ILE A 62 -0.51 2.73 -2.39
CA ILE A 62 0.94 2.52 -2.43
C ILE A 62 1.36 2.64 -3.89
N GLU A 63 2.16 3.65 -4.19
CA GLU A 63 2.81 3.73 -5.50
C GLU A 63 3.98 2.75 -5.54
N LEU A 64 3.97 1.87 -6.54
CA LEU A 64 4.95 0.84 -6.79
C LEU A 64 5.66 1.16 -8.11
N ARG A 65 6.98 1.00 -8.15
CA ARG A 65 7.79 1.23 -9.35
C ARG A 65 8.63 0.01 -9.70
N ARG A 66 8.71 -0.30 -10.99
CA ARG A 66 9.55 -1.38 -11.52
C ARG A 66 9.93 -1.08 -12.96
N GLU A 67 11.24 -1.02 -13.26
CA GLU A 67 11.75 -0.89 -14.64
C GLU A 67 11.12 0.25 -15.49
N GLY A 68 10.77 1.37 -14.86
CA GLY A 68 10.13 2.51 -15.53
C GLY A 68 8.60 2.44 -15.60
N GLU A 69 8.01 1.33 -15.16
CA GLU A 69 6.57 1.21 -14.92
C GLU A 69 6.21 1.74 -13.53
N VAL A 70 5.01 2.32 -13.44
CA VAL A 70 4.44 2.84 -12.19
C VAL A 70 3.03 2.28 -12.02
N MET A 71 2.75 1.74 -10.84
CA MET A 71 1.46 1.19 -10.48
C MET A 71 0.98 1.80 -9.15
N ASP A 72 -0.30 2.18 -9.07
CA ASP A 72 -0.94 2.51 -7.80
C ASP A 72 -1.69 1.29 -7.29
N MET A 73 -1.27 0.76 -6.14
CA MET A 73 -1.89 -0.39 -5.51
C MET A 73 -2.65 0.06 -4.24
N PRO A 74 -4.00 0.10 -4.28
CA PRO A 74 -4.82 0.36 -3.12
C PRO A 74 -4.94 -0.91 -2.26
N VAL A 75 -4.36 -0.89 -1.05
CA VAL A 75 -4.29 -2.04 -0.14
C VAL A 75 -5.17 -1.81 1.08
N ILE A 76 -6.07 -2.76 1.38
CA ILE A 76 -6.89 -2.70 2.60
C ILE A 76 -6.00 -2.91 3.83
N SER A 77 -6.14 -2.02 4.81
CA SER A 77 -5.46 -2.13 6.09
C SER A 77 -5.80 -3.44 6.79
N ASN A 78 -4.76 -4.21 7.10
CA ASN A 78 -4.83 -5.38 7.97
C ASN A 78 -3.71 -5.29 9.03
N PRO A 79 -3.72 -6.16 10.07
CA PRO A 79 -2.71 -6.12 11.12
C PRO A 79 -1.27 -6.23 10.60
N TYR A 80 -1.05 -6.98 9.52
CA TYR A 80 0.26 -7.16 8.91
C TYR A 80 0.77 -5.87 8.25
N LEU A 81 -0.04 -5.25 7.38
CA LEU A 81 0.29 -3.98 6.73
C LEU A 81 0.55 -2.87 7.75
N ARG A 82 -0.23 -2.83 8.84
CA ARG A 82 0.01 -1.90 9.95
C ARG A 82 1.37 -2.10 10.60
N ARG A 83 1.81 -3.34 10.79
CA ARG A 83 3.16 -3.65 11.30
C ARG A 83 4.24 -3.21 10.32
N LEU A 84 4.04 -3.43 9.01
CA LEU A 84 4.98 -2.96 7.98
C LEU A 84 5.11 -1.44 7.99
N ILE A 85 3.99 -0.72 8.00
CA ILE A 85 4.00 0.75 8.07
C ILE A 85 4.71 1.22 9.36
N ALA A 86 4.41 0.60 10.51
CA ALA A 86 5.07 0.96 11.77
C ALA A 86 6.58 0.67 11.76
N LYS A 87 7.00 -0.43 11.11
CA LYS A 87 8.41 -0.84 11.01
C LYS A 87 9.20 0.07 10.08
N HIS A 88 8.67 0.35 8.88
CA HIS A 88 9.36 1.09 7.83
C HIS A 88 9.17 2.61 7.93
N LYS A 89 8.19 3.07 8.71
CA LYS A 89 7.88 4.48 8.96
C LYS A 89 7.83 5.32 7.67
N PRO A 90 7.04 4.91 6.66
CA PRO A 90 6.84 5.74 5.48
C PRO A 90 6.12 7.03 5.86
N THR A 91 6.23 8.04 4.99
CA THR A 91 5.40 9.25 5.09
C THR A 91 3.98 8.87 4.68
N VAL A 92 3.00 9.05 5.57
CA VAL A 92 1.61 8.68 5.31
C VAL A 92 0.75 9.94 5.30
N LEU A 93 0.08 10.20 4.18
CA LEU A 93 -0.70 11.42 3.94
C LEU A 93 -2.14 11.10 3.49
N PRO A 94 -3.12 11.98 3.76
CA PRO A 94 -4.46 11.84 3.20
C PRO A 94 -4.45 11.78 1.67
N LEU A 95 -5.32 10.95 1.07
CA LEU A 95 -5.43 10.80 -0.38
C LEU A 95 -5.74 12.11 -1.10
N GLU A 96 -6.43 13.03 -0.43
CA GLU A 96 -6.75 14.38 -0.91
C GLU A 96 -5.49 15.20 -1.26
N GLU A 97 -4.37 14.94 -0.57
CA GLU A 97 -3.10 15.64 -0.80
C GLU A 97 -2.30 15.07 -1.97
N ARG A 98 -2.70 13.91 -2.52
CA ARG A 98 -1.97 13.19 -3.57
C ARG A 98 -1.79 14.01 -4.84
N ASP A 99 -2.85 14.69 -5.29
CA ASP A 99 -2.81 15.50 -6.52
C ASP A 99 -1.90 16.72 -6.36
N MET A 100 -1.83 17.30 -5.17
CA MET A 100 -0.97 18.45 -4.89
C MET A 100 0.50 18.05 -4.94
N ILE A 101 0.86 16.94 -4.30
CA ILE A 101 2.24 16.44 -4.23
C ILE A 101 2.73 15.99 -5.61
N ARG A 102 1.91 15.24 -6.36
CA ARG A 102 2.25 14.81 -7.71
C ARG A 102 2.50 15.96 -8.68
N ARG A 103 1.78 17.08 -8.52
CA ARG A 103 2.03 18.30 -9.31
C ARG A 103 3.35 18.96 -8.91
N GLY A 104 3.71 18.94 -7.64
CA GLY A 104 4.98 19.47 -7.13
C GLY A 104 6.20 18.67 -7.63
N GLU A 105 6.13 17.34 -7.65
CA GLU A 105 7.24 16.49 -8.09
C GLU A 105 7.54 16.62 -9.59
N ARG A 106 6.50 16.78 -10.44
CA ARG A 106 6.68 16.99 -11.89
C ARG A 106 7.34 18.33 -12.23
N GLY A 107 7.30 19.32 -11.34
CA GLY A 107 7.95 20.63 -11.54
C GLY A 107 9.47 20.60 -11.32
N ASN A 108 9.97 19.67 -10.49
CA ASN A 108 11.38 19.63 -10.09
C ASN A 108 12.26 18.70 -10.95
N GLY A 109 11.70 17.97 -11.91
CA GLY A 109 12.43 17.04 -12.78
C GLY A 109 13.02 17.66 -14.07
N ALA A 110 12.87 18.96 -14.31
CA ALA A 110 13.24 19.62 -15.58
C ALA A 110 14.62 20.31 -15.58
N HIS A 111 15.45 20.13 -14.56
CA HIS A 111 16.82 20.64 -14.53
C HIS A 111 17.81 19.57 -14.07
N GLY A 112 18.45 18.93 -15.05
CA GLY A 112 19.59 18.03 -14.91
C GLY A 112 20.20 17.79 -16.27
#